data_AF-A0A954EQ78-F1
#
_entry.id   AF-A0A954EQ78-F1
#
_cell.length_a   1.000
_cell.length_b   1.000
_cell.length_c   1.000
_cell.angle_alpha   90.00
_cell.angle_beta   90.00
_cell.angle_gamma   90.00
#
_symmetry.space_group_name_H-M   'P 1'
#
loop_
_entity.id
_entity.type
_entity.pdbx_description
1 polymer ?
#
loop_
_entity_poly.entity_id
_entity_poly.type
_entity_poly.pdbx_seq_one_letter_code
_entity_poly.pdbx_strand_id
1 'polypeptide(L)'
;MSFSRRLLRRSFATSAMIAAVERFEDRTLLSGNVEAFFNGTQLTLIGDAAANELDVHIGVNGAFTVTGANGTTVNGQMQFGASSSMLGSIVANLREGDDVLNIVGQGANTTRLGGLGWFQMGEGNDTFRVSDLSMWYGITALGHDGNDVLQVSNVGLGTSFFDGGGGNDAVELAQVNARLGVTVRGGAGDDQLSVDQSVVGRWLNLSGDNG
;
A
#
# COMPACT_ATOMS: atom_id res chain seq x y z
N MET A 1 40.88 -46.75 -74.82
CA MET A 1 40.22 -47.44 -73.68
C MET A 1 40.33 -46.52 -72.48
N SER A 2 39.17 -46.04 -72.00
CA SER A 2 39.02 -44.97 -71.00
C SER A 2 38.99 -45.54 -69.58
N PHE A 3 39.76 -44.97 -68.66
CA PHE A 3 39.67 -45.26 -67.22
C PHE A 3 38.95 -44.11 -66.50
N SER A 4 37.76 -44.41 -65.98
CA SER A 4 36.97 -43.53 -65.12
C SER A 4 37.42 -43.66 -63.66
N ARG A 5 37.88 -42.57 -63.04
CA ARG A 5 38.12 -42.47 -61.59
C ARG A 5 36.96 -41.73 -60.94
N ARG A 6 36.11 -42.47 -60.21
CA ARG A 6 35.08 -41.95 -59.30
C ARG A 6 35.76 -41.33 -58.07
N LEU A 7 35.56 -40.03 -57.85
CA LEU A 7 35.87 -39.36 -56.59
C LEU A 7 34.75 -39.62 -55.58
N LEU A 8 35.08 -40.28 -54.46
CA LEU A 8 34.21 -40.41 -53.29
C LEU A 8 34.19 -39.07 -52.53
N ARG A 9 33.07 -38.33 -52.61
CA ARG A 9 32.78 -37.22 -51.69
C ARG A 9 32.36 -37.82 -50.35
N ARG A 10 33.19 -37.68 -49.32
CA ARG A 10 32.79 -37.91 -47.92
C ARG A 10 31.89 -36.76 -47.47
N SER A 11 30.65 -37.07 -47.08
CA SER A 11 29.76 -36.12 -46.42
C SER A 11 30.18 -35.97 -44.96
N PHE A 12 30.46 -34.73 -44.55
CA PHE A 12 30.52 -34.39 -43.13
C PHE A 12 29.09 -34.16 -42.66
N ALA A 13 28.55 -35.09 -41.87
CA ALA A 13 27.33 -34.86 -41.11
C ALA A 13 27.71 -34.03 -39.88
N THR A 14 27.52 -32.72 -39.97
CA THR A 14 27.59 -31.82 -38.82
C THR A 14 26.32 -32.07 -38.01
N SER A 15 26.45 -32.82 -36.91
CA SER A 15 25.37 -32.97 -35.93
C SER A 15 25.15 -31.60 -35.28
N ALA A 16 24.11 -30.89 -35.70
CA ALA A 16 23.70 -29.65 -35.07
C ALA A 16 23.15 -30.00 -33.68
N MET A 17 23.93 -29.69 -32.63
CA MET A 17 23.38 -29.59 -31.28
C MET A 17 22.34 -28.47 -31.30
N ILE A 18 21.07 -28.84 -31.35
CA ILE A 18 19.97 -27.93 -31.06
C ILE A 18 20.08 -27.64 -29.57
N ALA A 19 20.59 -26.46 -29.22
CA ALA A 19 20.39 -25.92 -27.88
C ALA A 19 18.88 -25.78 -27.69
N ALA A 20 18.28 -26.67 -26.90
CA ALA A 20 16.94 -26.47 -26.42
C ALA A 20 16.98 -25.22 -25.53
N VAL A 21 16.52 -24.09 -26.08
CA VAL A 21 16.12 -22.96 -25.25
C VAL A 21 14.85 -23.43 -24.58
N GLU A 22 14.98 -23.96 -23.36
CA GLU A 22 13.84 -24.17 -22.50
C GLU A 22 13.20 -22.80 -22.29
N ARG A 23 11.96 -22.65 -22.76
CA ARG A 23 11.14 -21.49 -22.47
C ARG A 23 10.98 -21.51 -20.96
N PHE A 24 11.62 -20.57 -20.27
CA PHE A 24 11.32 -20.28 -18.87
C PHE A 24 9.80 -20.23 -18.76
N GLU A 25 9.26 -21.02 -17.83
CA GLU A 25 7.84 -20.96 -17.47
C GLU A 25 7.49 -19.47 -17.29
N ASP A 26 6.40 -19.02 -17.91
CA ASP A 26 5.93 -17.66 -17.67
C ASP A 26 5.73 -17.56 -16.16
N ARG A 27 6.66 -16.89 -15.47
CA ARG A 27 6.44 -16.45 -14.11
C ARG A 27 5.31 -15.45 -14.28
N THR A 28 4.08 -15.93 -14.11
CA THR A 28 2.96 -15.07 -13.75
C THR A 28 3.43 -14.34 -12.52
N LEU A 29 3.97 -13.14 -12.73
CA LEU A 29 4.15 -12.18 -11.66
C LEU A 29 2.81 -12.17 -10.95
N LEU A 30 2.84 -12.34 -9.63
CA LEU A 30 1.66 -12.32 -8.78
C LEU A 30 1.10 -10.90 -8.79
N SER A 31 0.56 -10.46 -9.93
CA SER A 31 -0.14 -9.20 -10.05
C SER A 31 -1.34 -9.28 -9.10
N GLY A 32 -1.52 -8.23 -8.30
CA GLY A 32 -2.46 -8.24 -7.20
C GLY A 32 -1.91 -8.94 -5.95
N ASN A 33 -0.59 -8.89 -5.69
CA ASN A 33 -0.05 -9.39 -4.42
C ASN A 33 0.67 -8.30 -3.62
N VAL A 34 0.28 -8.20 -2.35
CA VAL A 34 0.92 -7.38 -1.35
C VAL A 34 1.87 -8.23 -0.51
N GLU A 35 3.13 -7.82 -0.40
CA GLU A 35 4.08 -8.38 0.56
C GLU A 35 3.79 -7.78 1.94
N ALA A 36 3.51 -8.64 2.92
CA ALA A 36 3.28 -8.23 4.30
C ALA A 36 4.30 -8.87 5.24
N PHE A 37 4.90 -8.05 6.09
CA PHE A 37 5.87 -8.51 7.07
C PHE A 37 5.59 -7.89 8.44
N PHE A 38 5.76 -8.67 9.50
CA PHE A 38 5.62 -8.21 10.87
C PHE A 38 6.85 -8.59 11.70
N ASN A 39 7.53 -7.59 12.26
CA ASN A 39 8.77 -7.78 13.02
C ASN A 39 8.59 -7.85 14.54
N GLY A 40 7.34 -7.95 15.01
CA GLY A 40 7.00 -7.93 16.43
C GLY A 40 6.45 -6.60 16.93
N THR A 41 6.71 -5.49 16.23
CA THR A 41 6.19 -4.15 16.60
C THR A 41 5.72 -3.32 15.41
N GLN A 42 6.19 -3.60 14.21
CA GLN A 42 5.80 -2.89 12.99
C GLN A 42 5.24 -3.89 11.98
N LEU A 43 4.06 -3.56 11.45
CA LEU A 43 3.50 -4.16 10.24
C LEU A 43 3.99 -3.33 9.05
N THR A 44 4.59 -4.00 8.08
CA THR A 44 4.99 -3.42 6.80
C THR A 44 4.19 -4.09 5.68
N LEU A 45 3.57 -3.28 4.83
CA LEU A 45 2.81 -3.67 3.65
C LEU A 45 3.46 -3.04 2.41
N ILE A 46 3.76 -3.85 1.40
CA ILE A 46 4.36 -3.40 0.15
C ILE A 46 3.54 -3.96 -1.01
N GLY A 47 2.87 -3.07 -1.75
CA GLY A 47 2.08 -3.42 -2.93
C GLY A 47 2.93 -3.71 -4.16
N ASP A 48 2.25 -4.10 -5.23
CA ASP A 48 2.84 -4.29 -6.56
C ASP A 48 2.44 -3.15 -7.51
N ALA A 49 2.21 -3.41 -8.79
CA ALA A 49 1.81 -2.36 -9.74
C ALA A 49 0.36 -2.53 -10.20
N ALA A 50 -0.41 -3.34 -9.47
CA ALA A 50 -1.82 -3.58 -9.74
C ALA A 50 -2.66 -2.98 -8.62
N ALA A 51 -3.92 -2.67 -8.90
CA ALA A 51 -4.90 -2.28 -7.90
C ALA A 51 -4.99 -3.31 -6.76
N ASN A 52 -4.49 -2.96 -5.58
CA ASN A 52 -4.48 -3.77 -4.38
C ASN A 52 -5.56 -3.28 -3.41
N GLU A 53 -6.42 -4.18 -2.94
CA GLU A 53 -7.43 -3.86 -1.93
C GLU A 53 -7.16 -4.64 -0.64
N LEU A 54 -6.97 -3.88 0.44
CA LEU A 54 -6.55 -4.38 1.75
C LEU A 54 -7.47 -3.88 2.86
N ASP A 55 -7.94 -4.84 3.69
CA ASP A 55 -8.61 -4.57 4.95
C ASP A 55 -7.72 -5.00 6.13
N VAL A 56 -7.26 -4.04 6.92
CA VAL A 56 -6.47 -4.23 8.14
C VAL A 56 -7.38 -4.05 9.36
N HIS A 57 -7.75 -5.16 9.99
CA HIS A 57 -8.48 -5.15 11.26
C HIS A 57 -7.50 -5.24 12.42
N ILE A 58 -7.64 -4.34 13.40
CA ILE A 58 -6.77 -4.28 14.58
C ILE A 58 -7.63 -4.47 15.84
N GLY A 59 -7.46 -5.64 16.44
CA GLY A 59 -8.10 -6.01 17.70
C GLY A 59 -7.40 -5.43 18.92
N VAL A 60 -7.88 -5.86 20.09
CA VAL A 60 -7.26 -5.54 21.39
C VAL A 60 -5.81 -6.03 21.46
N ASN A 61 -5.00 -5.32 22.25
CA ASN A 61 -3.59 -5.64 22.49
C ASN A 61 -2.72 -5.67 21.23
N GLY A 62 -3.18 -5.10 20.11
CA GLY A 62 -2.45 -5.01 18.84
C GLY A 62 -2.47 -6.30 18.01
N ALA A 63 -3.32 -7.27 18.33
CA ALA A 63 -3.63 -8.35 17.41
C ALA A 63 -4.19 -7.75 16.11
N PHE A 64 -3.79 -8.29 14.96
CA PHE A 64 -4.23 -7.76 13.68
C PHE A 64 -4.44 -8.85 12.64
N THR A 65 -5.25 -8.54 11.65
CA THR A 65 -5.43 -9.35 10.44
C THR A 65 -5.49 -8.41 9.25
N VAL A 66 -4.64 -8.65 8.27
CA VAL A 66 -4.63 -8.06 6.95
C VAL A 66 -5.33 -9.04 6.03
N THR A 67 -6.36 -8.59 5.33
CA THR A 67 -7.11 -9.38 4.36
C THR A 67 -7.00 -8.71 3.00
N GLY A 68 -6.63 -9.48 1.97
CA GLY A 68 -6.77 -9.03 0.59
C GLY A 68 -8.20 -9.24 0.10
N ALA A 69 -8.71 -8.31 -0.71
CA ALA A 69 -10.04 -8.40 -1.33
C ALA A 69 -9.93 -8.31 -2.85
N ASN A 70 -11.03 -8.59 -3.57
CA ASN A 70 -11.14 -8.43 -5.03
C ASN A 70 -10.01 -9.05 -5.87
N GLY A 71 -9.44 -10.16 -5.39
CA GLY A 71 -8.35 -10.88 -6.07
C GLY A 71 -6.96 -10.51 -5.54
N THR A 72 -6.84 -9.47 -4.71
CA THR A 72 -5.62 -9.16 -3.99
C THR A 72 -5.28 -10.28 -3.01
N THR A 73 -4.01 -10.69 -3.05
CA THR A 73 -3.42 -11.63 -2.09
C THR A 73 -2.40 -10.92 -1.23
N VAL A 74 -2.15 -11.46 -0.04
CA VAL A 74 -1.16 -11.01 0.93
C VAL A 74 -0.21 -12.17 1.17
N ASN A 75 1.06 -12.03 0.75
CA ASN A 75 2.05 -13.11 0.73
C ASN A 75 1.55 -14.38 0.01
N GLY A 76 0.81 -14.21 -1.09
CA GLY A 76 0.22 -15.29 -1.88
C GLY A 76 -0.95 -16.00 -1.20
N GLN A 77 -1.48 -15.47 -0.09
CA GLN A 77 -2.65 -15.98 0.63
C GLN A 77 -3.74 -14.91 0.70
N MET A 78 -4.96 -15.25 1.10
CA MET A 78 -6.01 -14.24 1.28
C MET A 78 -5.81 -13.38 2.55
N GLN A 79 -5.06 -13.89 3.54
CA GLN A 79 -4.93 -13.25 4.83
C GLN A 79 -3.53 -13.44 5.43
N PHE A 80 -3.09 -12.43 6.19
CA PHE A 80 -1.88 -12.43 7.00
C PHE A 80 -2.18 -11.75 8.34
N GLY A 81 -1.70 -12.28 9.47
CA GLY A 81 -2.01 -11.68 10.76
C GLY A 81 -1.25 -12.27 11.93
N ALA A 82 -1.37 -11.62 13.08
CA ALA A 82 -0.80 -12.06 14.34
C ALA A 82 -1.85 -11.92 15.47
N SER A 83 -1.96 -12.95 16.31
CA SER A 83 -2.98 -13.03 17.37
C SER A 83 -2.53 -12.48 18.72
N SER A 84 -1.24 -12.15 18.90
CA SER A 84 -0.69 -11.67 20.18
C SER A 84 0.56 -10.81 19.95
N SER A 85 0.34 -9.55 19.60
CA SER A 85 1.42 -8.64 19.25
C SER A 85 1.09 -7.22 19.66
N MET A 86 1.99 -6.52 20.36
CA MET A 86 1.85 -5.07 20.54
C MET A 86 2.20 -4.38 19.23
N LEU A 87 1.26 -4.40 18.27
CA LEU A 87 1.40 -3.60 17.06
C LEU A 87 1.61 -2.14 17.47
N GLY A 88 2.78 -1.62 17.13
CA GLY A 88 3.20 -0.26 17.42
C GLY A 88 2.96 0.62 16.21
N SER A 89 3.52 0.25 15.07
CA SER A 89 3.50 1.06 13.84
C SER A 89 2.95 0.28 12.67
N ILE A 90 2.42 1.01 11.69
CA ILE A 90 2.03 0.47 10.39
C ILE A 90 2.73 1.29 9.32
N VAL A 91 3.35 0.61 8.37
CA VAL A 91 4.00 1.20 7.21
C VAL A 91 3.39 0.55 5.99
N ALA A 92 2.83 1.34 5.08
CA ALA A 92 2.34 0.86 3.80
C ALA A 92 2.93 1.67 2.65
N ASN A 93 3.31 1.00 1.58
CA ASN A 93 3.70 1.58 0.30
C ASN A 93 3.07 0.71 -0.80
N LEU A 94 2.01 1.18 -1.45
CA LEU A 94 1.21 0.36 -2.37
C LEU A 94 1.62 0.51 -3.84
N ARG A 95 2.30 1.62 -4.17
CA ARG A 95 3.08 1.90 -5.39
C ARG A 95 2.29 2.37 -6.59
N GLU A 96 1.81 1.50 -7.46
CA GLU A 96 1.09 1.89 -8.68
C GLU A 96 -0.21 1.11 -8.74
N GLY A 97 -1.26 1.74 -9.29
CA GLY A 97 -2.59 1.16 -9.40
C GLY A 97 -3.59 1.93 -8.55
N ASP A 98 -4.89 1.72 -8.80
CA ASP A 98 -5.95 2.30 -7.96
C ASP A 98 -6.10 1.43 -6.69
N ASP A 99 -5.38 1.79 -5.63
CA ASP A 99 -5.26 1.02 -4.40
C ASP A 99 -6.30 1.41 -3.35
N VAL A 100 -6.66 0.45 -2.50
CA VAL A 100 -7.58 0.67 -1.38
C VAL A 100 -6.97 0.08 -0.11
N LEU A 101 -6.77 0.93 0.90
CA LEU A 101 -6.29 0.53 2.22
C LEU A 101 -7.24 1.00 3.31
N ASN A 102 -7.99 0.06 3.88
CA ASN A 102 -8.83 0.31 5.05
C ASN A 102 -8.14 -0.21 6.32
N ILE A 103 -8.04 0.63 7.34
CA ILE A 103 -7.50 0.26 8.65
C ILE A 103 -8.55 0.57 9.72
N VAL A 104 -9.00 -0.46 10.42
CA VAL A 104 -10.13 -0.37 11.36
C VAL A 104 -9.74 -0.96 12.70
N GLY A 105 -9.88 -0.18 13.76
CA GLY A 105 -9.76 -0.67 15.14
C GLY A 105 -11.11 -1.06 15.76
N GLN A 106 -11.15 -1.16 17.09
CA GLN A 106 -12.37 -1.46 17.87
C GLN A 106 -12.84 -0.27 18.72
N GLY A 107 -12.38 0.93 18.36
CA GLY A 107 -12.64 2.21 19.00
C GLY A 107 -11.36 2.89 19.48
N ALA A 108 -11.31 4.23 19.43
CA ALA A 108 -10.11 5.01 19.77
C ALA A 108 -9.58 4.82 21.20
N ASN A 109 -10.44 4.40 22.14
CA ASN A 109 -10.05 4.10 23.52
C ASN A 109 -9.65 2.62 23.73
N THR A 110 -9.97 1.75 22.77
CA THR A 110 -9.77 0.29 22.82
C THR A 110 -8.51 -0.11 22.05
N THR A 111 -8.43 0.30 20.78
CA THR A 111 -7.31 0.00 19.89
C THR A 111 -6.29 1.14 19.97
N ARG A 112 -5.16 0.90 20.64
CA ARG A 112 -4.11 1.90 20.87
C ARG A 112 -2.77 1.42 20.33
N LEU A 113 -2.27 2.12 19.33
CA LEU A 113 -0.98 1.88 18.70
C LEU A 113 0.04 2.89 19.25
N GLY A 114 1.16 2.39 19.75
CA GLY A 114 2.20 3.22 20.36
C GLY A 114 3.07 3.97 19.35
N GLY A 115 3.04 3.60 18.08
CA GLY A 115 3.95 4.05 17.04
C GLY A 115 3.34 5.07 16.07
N LEU A 116 3.96 5.12 14.88
CA LEU A 116 3.61 5.99 13.76
C LEU A 116 2.85 5.19 12.69
N GLY A 117 1.93 5.85 12.00
CA GLY A 117 1.39 5.39 10.73
C GLY A 117 2.09 6.11 9.60
N TRP A 118 2.65 5.39 8.63
CA TRP A 118 3.22 5.97 7.43
C TRP A 118 2.68 5.24 6.21
N PHE A 119 1.95 5.96 5.37
CA PHE A 119 1.20 5.39 4.26
C PHE A 119 1.52 6.18 3.00
N GLN A 120 2.02 5.47 1.99
CA GLN A 120 2.17 5.95 0.63
C GLN A 120 1.24 5.12 -0.23
N MET A 121 0.28 5.77 -0.86
CA MET A 121 -0.67 5.09 -1.73
C MET A 121 -0.01 4.89 -3.09
N GLY A 122 0.44 5.97 -3.72
CA GLY A 122 1.31 5.92 -4.88
C GLY A 122 0.63 6.50 -6.11
N GLU A 123 0.97 6.02 -7.29
CA GLU A 123 0.38 6.52 -8.53
C GLU A 123 -0.93 5.80 -8.81
N GLY A 124 -2.04 6.51 -8.96
CA GLY A 124 -3.37 5.92 -9.16
C GLY A 124 -4.43 6.69 -8.39
N ASN A 125 -5.72 6.38 -8.61
CA ASN A 125 -6.80 6.98 -7.83
C ASN A 125 -7.02 6.13 -6.58
N ASP A 126 -6.36 6.51 -5.50
CA ASP A 126 -6.26 5.69 -4.31
C ASP A 126 -7.31 6.03 -3.27
N THR A 127 -7.53 5.09 -2.35
CA THR A 127 -8.41 5.29 -1.20
C THR A 127 -7.74 4.77 0.07
N PHE A 128 -7.43 5.69 0.96
CA PHE A 128 -6.91 5.41 2.29
C PHE A 128 -7.96 5.73 3.35
N ARG A 129 -8.28 4.76 4.20
CA ARG A 129 -9.20 4.94 5.32
C ARG A 129 -8.61 4.46 6.63
N VAL A 130 -8.73 5.28 7.67
CA VAL A 130 -8.41 4.87 9.05
C VAL A 130 -9.56 5.20 9.98
N SER A 131 -9.99 4.23 10.78
CA SER A 131 -11.07 4.44 11.75
C SER A 131 -10.88 3.70 13.06
N ASP A 132 -11.56 4.20 14.09
CA ASP A 132 -11.80 3.49 15.34
C ASP A 132 -10.52 3.05 16.08
N LEU A 133 -9.49 3.90 16.10
CA LEU A 133 -8.23 3.60 16.81
C LEU A 133 -7.54 4.87 17.33
N SER A 134 -6.49 4.71 18.13
CA SER A 134 -5.60 5.81 18.49
C SER A 134 -4.15 5.45 18.17
N MET A 135 -3.44 6.33 17.49
CA MET A 135 -1.98 6.24 17.28
C MET A 135 -1.28 7.32 18.09
N TRP A 136 -0.28 6.94 18.90
CA TRP A 136 0.35 7.87 19.84
C TRP A 136 1.05 9.03 19.13
N TYR A 137 1.89 8.73 18.13
CA TYR A 137 2.68 9.73 17.44
C TYR A 137 1.93 10.43 16.31
N GLY A 138 1.06 9.70 15.58
CA GLY A 138 0.21 10.24 14.52
C GLY A 138 0.33 9.47 13.21
N ILE A 139 -0.22 10.06 12.15
CA ILE A 139 -0.30 9.48 10.80
C ILE A 139 0.37 10.43 9.81
N THR A 140 1.18 9.87 8.91
CA THR A 140 1.52 10.47 7.63
C THR A 140 0.86 9.65 6.54
N ALA A 141 -0.02 10.26 5.74
CA ALA A 141 -0.62 9.64 4.57
C ALA A 141 -0.40 10.53 3.35
N LEU A 142 0.11 9.94 2.27
CA LEU A 142 0.43 10.60 1.01
C LEU A 142 -0.33 9.88 -0.11
N GLY A 143 -1.17 10.61 -0.84
CA GLY A 143 -1.84 10.12 -2.05
C GLY A 143 -0.82 9.92 -3.17
N HIS A 144 -0.14 11.00 -3.57
CA HIS A 144 0.76 11.14 -4.73
C HIS A 144 -0.03 11.56 -5.99
N ASP A 145 0.27 11.05 -7.18
CA ASP A 145 -0.39 11.51 -8.41
C ASP A 145 -1.66 10.65 -8.65
N GLY A 146 -2.81 11.29 -8.81
CA GLY A 146 -4.12 10.65 -8.94
C GLY A 146 -5.22 11.47 -8.27
N ASN A 147 -6.48 11.05 -8.38
CA ASN A 147 -7.56 11.66 -7.59
C ASN A 147 -7.81 10.79 -6.36
N ASP A 148 -7.23 11.19 -5.24
CA ASP A 148 -7.13 10.37 -4.05
C ASP A 148 -8.20 10.70 -3.01
N VAL A 149 -8.54 9.69 -2.19
CA VAL A 149 -9.44 9.83 -1.06
C VAL A 149 -8.74 9.43 0.23
N LEU A 150 -8.42 10.41 1.08
CA LEU A 150 -7.80 10.20 2.38
C LEU A 150 -8.81 10.49 3.50
N GLN A 151 -9.33 9.44 4.15
CA GLN A 151 -10.35 9.57 5.19
C GLN A 151 -9.86 9.06 6.54
N VAL A 152 -10.05 9.87 7.58
CA VAL A 152 -9.76 9.49 8.97
C VAL A 152 -10.94 9.82 9.87
N SER A 153 -11.51 8.80 10.52
CA SER A 153 -12.74 8.96 11.31
C SER A 153 -12.68 8.32 12.70
N ASN A 154 -13.06 9.05 13.75
CA ASN A 154 -13.06 8.55 15.13
C ASN A 154 -11.66 8.05 15.57
N VAL A 155 -10.64 8.89 15.40
CA VAL A 155 -9.23 8.54 15.65
C VAL A 155 -8.55 9.49 16.62
N GLY A 156 -7.79 8.94 17.57
CA GLY A 156 -6.87 9.72 18.43
C GLY A 156 -5.45 9.80 17.86
N LEU A 157 -4.92 10.99 17.63
CA LEU A 157 -3.63 11.19 16.93
C LEU A 157 -2.65 12.07 17.72
N GLY A 158 -1.37 11.95 17.40
CA GLY A 158 -0.34 12.91 17.79
C GLY A 158 -0.22 14.05 16.77
N THR A 159 0.95 14.22 16.18
CA THR A 159 1.16 15.11 15.02
C THR A 159 0.89 14.34 13.75
N SER A 160 0.01 14.85 12.87
CA SER A 160 -0.36 14.15 11.65
C SER A 160 -0.23 15.03 10.41
N PHE A 161 0.05 14.39 9.29
CA PHE A 161 0.24 15.00 7.99
C PHE A 161 -0.54 14.21 6.94
N PHE A 162 -1.36 14.90 6.18
CA PHE A 162 -2.13 14.35 5.06
C PHE A 162 -1.83 15.21 3.84
N ASP A 163 -1.52 14.57 2.72
CA ASP A 163 -1.16 15.21 1.45
C ASP A 163 -1.88 14.44 0.34
N GLY A 164 -2.78 15.11 -0.39
CA GLY A 164 -3.45 14.54 -1.56
C GLY A 164 -2.42 14.27 -2.65
N GLY A 165 -1.70 15.31 -3.07
CA GLY A 165 -0.63 15.22 -4.04
C GLY A 165 -1.01 15.93 -5.34
N GLY A 166 -1.05 15.21 -6.46
CA GLY A 166 -1.39 15.77 -7.76
C GLY A 166 -2.69 15.19 -8.31
N GLY A 167 -3.74 15.99 -8.44
CA GLY A 167 -5.05 15.59 -8.93
C GLY A 167 -6.14 16.32 -8.18
N ASN A 168 -7.40 15.88 -8.31
CA ASN A 168 -8.51 16.46 -7.57
C ASN A 168 -8.81 15.58 -6.36
N ASP A 169 -8.23 15.93 -5.21
CA ASP A 169 -8.22 15.06 -4.05
C ASP A 169 -9.33 15.37 -3.06
N ALA A 170 -9.67 14.38 -2.24
CA ALA A 170 -10.57 14.54 -1.10
C ALA A 170 -9.87 14.09 0.19
N VAL A 171 -9.63 15.03 1.09
CA VAL A 171 -9.08 14.75 2.43
C VAL A 171 -10.09 15.10 3.51
N GLU A 172 -10.53 14.09 4.25
CA GLU A 172 -11.58 14.22 5.27
C GLU A 172 -11.11 13.71 6.63
N LEU A 173 -11.17 14.58 7.63
CA LEU A 173 -10.91 14.24 9.03
C LEU A 173 -12.19 14.45 9.85
N ALA A 174 -12.81 13.37 10.30
CA ALA A 174 -14.05 13.40 11.07
C ALA A 174 -13.82 12.86 12.49
N GLN A 175 -14.29 13.57 13.53
CA GLN A 175 -14.19 13.09 14.91
C GLN A 175 -12.74 12.73 15.33
N VAL A 176 -11.76 13.49 14.84
CA VAL A 176 -10.34 13.29 15.15
C VAL A 176 -9.97 14.07 16.40
N ASN A 177 -9.28 13.41 17.33
CA ASN A 177 -8.67 14.06 18.49
C ASN A 177 -7.14 14.07 18.32
N ALA A 178 -6.60 15.15 17.76
CA ALA A 178 -5.18 15.33 17.57
C ALA A 178 -4.56 16.10 18.75
N ARG A 179 -3.70 15.42 19.52
CA ARG A 179 -3.05 15.97 20.73
C ARG A 179 -2.09 17.11 20.42
N LEU A 180 -1.46 17.08 19.25
CA LEU A 180 -0.47 18.06 18.83
C LEU A 180 -1.02 18.85 17.66
N GLY A 181 -0.67 18.52 16.42
CA GLY A 181 -1.14 19.29 15.27
C GLY A 181 -1.48 18.42 14.08
N VAL A 182 -2.24 19.03 13.19
CA VAL A 182 -2.66 18.42 11.93
C VAL A 182 -2.29 19.39 10.83
N THR A 183 -1.65 18.85 9.80
CA THR A 183 -1.45 19.54 8.53
C THR A 183 -2.12 18.72 7.45
N VAL A 184 -2.99 19.35 6.68
CA VAL A 184 -3.61 18.79 5.49
C VAL A 184 -3.21 19.66 4.30
N ARG A 185 -2.77 19.00 3.22
CA ARG A 185 -2.55 19.61 1.91
C ARG A 185 -3.38 18.88 0.88
N GLY A 186 -4.04 19.64 0.00
CA GLY A 186 -4.65 19.12 -1.21
C GLY A 186 -3.55 18.81 -2.21
N GLY A 187 -2.96 19.86 -2.77
CA GLY A 187 -1.73 19.78 -3.54
C GLY A 187 -1.87 20.52 -4.85
N ALA A 188 -1.75 19.84 -5.98
CA ALA A 188 -2.04 20.43 -7.29
C ALA A 188 -3.38 19.92 -7.81
N GLY A 189 -4.34 20.80 -8.05
CA GLY A 189 -5.65 20.46 -8.61
C GLY A 189 -6.82 21.02 -7.77
N ASP A 190 -8.04 20.65 -8.13
CA ASP A 190 -9.25 21.14 -7.46
C ASP A 190 -9.62 20.25 -6.25
N ASP A 191 -9.07 20.59 -5.08
CA ASP A 191 -9.16 19.74 -3.88
C ASP A 191 -10.34 20.05 -2.96
N GLN A 192 -10.79 19.01 -2.24
CA GLN A 192 -11.78 19.10 -1.17
C GLN A 192 -11.16 18.71 0.17
N LEU A 193 -11.02 19.70 1.06
CA LEU A 193 -10.46 19.50 2.39
C LEU A 193 -11.53 19.73 3.45
N SER A 194 -11.79 18.73 4.29
CA SER A 194 -12.81 18.78 5.34
C SER A 194 -12.25 18.33 6.68
N VAL A 195 -12.55 19.11 7.73
CA VAL A 195 -12.29 18.74 9.12
C VAL A 195 -13.57 18.97 9.92
N ASP A 196 -14.24 17.89 10.28
CA ASP A 196 -15.52 17.91 10.98
C ASP A 196 -15.42 17.28 12.37
N GLN A 197 -16.15 17.86 13.33
CA GLN A 197 -16.26 17.36 14.71
C GLN A 197 -14.92 17.00 15.38
N SER A 198 -13.84 17.67 15.00
CA SER A 198 -12.47 17.32 15.40
C SER A 198 -11.88 18.33 16.39
N VAL A 199 -11.02 17.85 17.28
CA VAL A 199 -10.26 18.66 18.24
C VAL A 199 -8.78 18.56 17.90
N VAL A 200 -8.14 19.70 17.63
CA VAL A 200 -6.72 19.79 17.29
C VAL A 200 -6.01 20.69 18.31
N GLY A 201 -4.98 20.16 18.96
CA GLY A 201 -4.40 20.77 20.16
C GLY A 201 -3.65 22.07 19.92
N ARG A 202 -2.64 22.06 19.05
CA ARG A 202 -1.66 23.14 18.88
C ARG A 202 -1.86 23.90 17.58
N TRP A 203 -1.95 23.20 16.45
CA TRP A 203 -2.15 23.84 15.15
C TRP A 203 -2.97 22.96 14.24
N LEU A 204 -3.82 23.61 13.45
CA LEU A 204 -4.45 23.05 12.26
C LEU A 204 -3.97 23.88 11.08
N ASN A 205 -3.35 23.25 10.10
CA ASN A 205 -3.01 23.85 8.82
C ASN A 205 -3.78 23.13 7.72
N LEU A 206 -4.59 23.87 6.96
CA LEU A 206 -5.31 23.39 5.79
C LEU A 206 -4.85 24.25 4.61
N SER A 207 -4.30 23.61 3.58
CA SER A 207 -3.87 24.28 2.35
C SER A 207 -4.38 23.51 1.15
N GLY A 208 -5.11 24.15 0.25
CA GLY A 208 -5.37 23.59 -1.08
C GLY A 208 -4.14 23.69 -2.00
N ASP A 209 -3.07 24.34 -1.55
CA ASP A 209 -1.88 24.65 -2.36
C ASP A 209 -2.25 25.31 -3.72
N ASN A 210 -1.58 24.98 -4.82
CA ASN A 210 -1.82 25.63 -6.12
C ASN A 210 -2.89 24.84 -6.92
N GLY A 211 -4.15 25.05 -6.56
CA GLY A 211 -5.35 24.68 -7.32
C GLY A 211 -6.05 25.90 -7.90
#